data_AF-A0A9E5U632-F1
#
_entry.id   AF-A0A9E5U632-F1
#
_cell.length_a   1.000
_cell.length_b   1.000
_cell.length_c   1.000
_cell.angle_alpha   90.00
_cell.angle_beta   90.00
_cell.angle_gamma   90.00
#
_symmetry.space_group_name_H-M   'P 1'
#
loop_
_entity.id
_entity.type
_entity.pdbx_description
1 polymer ?
#
loop_
_entity_poly.entity_id
_entity_poly.type
_entity_poly.pdbx_seq_one_letter_code
_entity_poly.pdbx_strand_id
1 'polypeptide(L)'
;MNHAFGFNVEQDSPGHEVLAYRYGSGAMHTTSSDTSIRQFGRSRQGTNVNGPMPLGDSLYVKWRQEPSGQVYEDTVDLRSLLPRDMARQRIHFVVNGSQLYVYLIDPVPRPPDWPAVGPRKFQHEKTRQIYPR
;
A
#
# COMPACT_ATOMS: atom_id res chain seq x y z
N MET A 1 -8.25 16.69 3.30
CA MET A 1 -7.36 16.56 2.13
C MET A 1 -7.71 15.28 1.40
N ASN A 2 -7.86 15.33 0.08
CA ASN A 2 -8.22 14.16 -0.72
C ASN A 2 -6.95 13.46 -1.21
N HIS A 3 -6.82 12.18 -0.91
CA HIS A 3 -5.74 11.33 -1.41
C HIS A 3 -6.26 9.90 -1.58
N ALA A 4 -5.44 9.03 -2.15
CA ALA A 4 -5.77 7.62 -2.34
C ALA A 4 -4.82 6.69 -1.59
N PHE A 5 -5.32 5.52 -1.23
CA PHE A 5 -4.56 4.42 -0.61
C PHE A 5 -4.98 3.11 -1.28
N GLY A 6 -4.02 2.27 -1.66
CA GLY A 6 -4.34 1.01 -2.31
C GLY A 6 -3.22 -0.01 -2.36
N PHE A 7 -3.58 -1.20 -2.82
CA PHE A 7 -2.68 -2.28 -3.20
C PHE A 7 -3.44 -3.23 -4.15
N ASN A 8 -2.71 -4.02 -4.91
CA ASN A 8 -3.28 -5.08 -5.74
C ASN A 8 -2.36 -6.31 -5.71
N VAL A 9 -2.66 -7.29 -4.88
CA VAL A 9 -1.80 -8.48 -4.69
C VAL A 9 -1.69 -9.29 -5.97
N GLU A 10 -2.81 -9.47 -6.68
CA GLU A 10 -2.86 -10.31 -7.88
C GLU A 10 -1.90 -9.83 -8.97
N GLN A 11 -1.79 -8.50 -9.15
CA GLN A 11 -0.94 -7.91 -10.17
C GLN A 11 0.46 -7.57 -9.68
N ASP A 12 0.59 -7.08 -8.44
CA ASP A 12 1.82 -6.45 -7.96
C ASP A 12 2.64 -7.38 -7.04
N SER A 13 2.02 -8.40 -6.45
CA SER A 13 2.63 -9.31 -5.45
C SER A 13 2.33 -10.79 -5.73
N PRO A 14 2.66 -11.33 -6.92
CA PRO A 14 2.39 -12.72 -7.27
C PRO A 14 3.03 -13.68 -6.25
N GLY A 15 2.32 -14.75 -5.90
CA GLY A 15 2.77 -15.73 -4.90
C GLY A 15 2.70 -15.24 -3.45
N HIS A 16 1.93 -14.19 -3.17
CA HIS A 16 1.71 -13.68 -1.81
C HIS A 16 0.22 -13.53 -1.51
N GLU A 17 -0.15 -13.59 -0.23
CA GLU A 17 -1.49 -13.29 0.26
C GLU A 17 -1.38 -12.24 1.36
N VAL A 18 -2.11 -11.12 1.24
CA VAL A 18 -2.23 -10.15 2.33
C VAL A 18 -3.22 -10.69 3.36
N LEU A 19 -2.74 -10.88 4.59
CA LEU A 19 -3.51 -11.41 5.72
C LEU A 19 -4.11 -10.29 6.57
N ALA A 20 -3.40 -9.17 6.73
CA ALA A 20 -3.88 -7.99 7.42
C ALA A 20 -3.19 -6.74 6.87
N TYR A 21 -3.87 -5.60 6.88
CA TYR A 21 -3.23 -4.30 6.71
C TYR A 21 -3.95 -3.25 7.54
N ARG A 22 -3.29 -2.15 7.89
CA ARG A 22 -3.88 -0.99 8.56
C ARG A 22 -3.15 0.27 8.15
N TYR A 23 -3.90 1.25 7.64
CA TYR A 23 -3.40 2.58 7.30
C TYR A 23 -3.86 3.60 8.35
N GLY A 24 -2.92 4.15 9.12
CA GLY A 24 -3.15 5.08 10.23
C GLY A 24 -3.51 4.44 11.57
N SER A 25 -3.33 5.21 12.65
CA SER A 25 -3.65 4.83 14.04
C SER A 25 -5.07 5.22 14.50
N GLY A 26 -5.79 6.05 13.75
CA GLY A 26 -7.13 6.55 14.10
C GLY A 26 -8.29 5.59 13.76
N ALA A 27 -9.49 5.93 14.24
CA ALA A 27 -10.73 5.13 14.14
C ALA A 27 -11.20 4.76 12.72
N MET A 28 -10.53 5.26 11.67
CA MET A 28 -10.75 4.84 10.29
C MET A 28 -9.91 3.58 10.00
N HIS A 29 -10.26 2.50 10.69
CA HIS A 29 -9.62 1.21 10.52
C HIS A 29 -9.99 0.63 9.15
N THR A 30 -9.17 0.91 8.14
CA THR A 30 -9.07 0.00 6.99
C THR A 30 -8.25 -1.22 7.43
N THR A 31 -8.71 -1.89 8.48
CA THR A 31 -8.28 -3.25 8.72
C THR A 31 -8.97 -4.11 7.67
N SER A 32 -8.23 -4.88 6.88
CA SER A 32 -8.86 -6.05 6.27
C SER A 32 -9.40 -7.02 7.33
N SER A 33 -9.03 -6.84 8.60
CA SER A 33 -9.51 -7.59 9.74
C SER A 33 -10.61 -6.86 10.50
N ASP A 34 -11.85 -7.00 10.02
CA ASP A 34 -12.91 -7.60 10.83
C ASP A 34 -14.03 -8.10 9.93
N THR A 35 -14.56 -7.26 9.05
CA THR A 35 -15.76 -7.60 8.26
C THR A 35 -15.48 -8.63 7.16
N SER A 36 -14.41 -8.48 6.36
CA SER A 36 -14.12 -9.44 5.28
C SER A 36 -13.62 -10.79 5.79
N ILE A 37 -12.82 -10.81 6.86
CA ILE A 37 -12.41 -12.05 7.52
C ILE A 37 -13.63 -12.74 8.14
N ARG A 38 -14.51 -12.00 8.84
CA ARG A 38 -15.75 -12.56 9.41
C ARG A 38 -16.71 -13.08 8.36
N GLN A 39 -16.85 -12.41 7.22
CA GLN A 39 -17.83 -12.78 6.18
C GLN A 39 -17.32 -13.82 5.19
N PHE A 40 -16.03 -13.81 4.85
CA PHE A 40 -15.48 -14.59 3.74
C PHE A 40 -14.26 -15.43 4.13
N GLY A 41 -13.84 -15.41 5.39
CA GLY A 41 -12.70 -16.18 5.90
C GLY A 41 -11.34 -15.73 5.38
N ARG A 42 -11.25 -14.63 4.61
CA ARG A 42 -10.02 -14.11 4.01
C ARG A 42 -10.00 -12.58 3.99
N SER A 43 -8.80 -12.03 4.02
CA SER A 43 -8.57 -10.59 3.82
C SER A 43 -8.75 -10.20 2.35
N ARG A 44 -9.11 -8.94 2.11
CA ARG A 44 -9.14 -8.40 0.74
C ARG A 44 -7.73 -8.46 0.13
N GLN A 45 -7.64 -8.97 -1.08
CA GLN A 45 -6.37 -9.05 -1.84
C GLN A 45 -6.13 -7.80 -2.72
N GLY A 46 -6.97 -6.79 -2.59
CA GLY A 46 -6.77 -5.48 -3.20
C GLY A 46 -7.70 -4.44 -2.61
N THR A 47 -7.28 -3.18 -2.64
CA THR A 47 -8.12 -2.05 -2.29
C THR A 47 -7.71 -0.81 -3.09
N ASN A 48 -8.66 0.12 -3.20
CA ASN A 48 -8.46 1.41 -3.84
C ASN A 48 -9.37 2.43 -3.15
N VAL A 49 -8.98 2.86 -1.96
CA VAL A 49 -9.71 3.88 -1.20
C VAL A 49 -9.31 5.24 -1.76
N ASN A 50 -10.29 6.09 -2.05
CA ASN A 50 -10.10 7.43 -2.58
C ASN A 50 -11.11 8.38 -1.95
N GLY A 51 -10.67 9.55 -1.53
CA GLY A 51 -11.54 10.61 -1.05
C GLY A 51 -10.96 11.40 0.11
N PRO A 52 -11.78 12.20 0.80
CA PRO A 52 -11.38 12.87 2.03
C PRO A 52 -11.15 11.82 3.12
N MET A 53 -9.89 11.61 3.47
CA MET A 53 -9.51 10.72 4.57
C MET A 53 -8.32 11.31 5.36
N PRO A 54 -8.17 10.96 6.66
CA PRO A 54 -7.00 11.35 7.43
C PRO A 54 -5.71 10.82 6.80
N LEU A 55 -4.65 11.63 6.85
CA LEU A 55 -3.31 11.17 6.49
C LEU A 55 -2.84 10.18 7.57
N GLY A 56 -2.60 8.93 7.18
CA GLY A 56 -2.13 7.90 8.11
C GLY A 56 -0.72 8.20 8.60
N ASP A 57 -0.49 8.04 9.90
CA ASP A 57 0.82 8.14 10.53
C ASP A 57 1.67 6.87 10.37
N SER A 58 1.03 5.75 10.04
CA SER A 58 1.64 4.43 9.96
C SER A 58 0.98 3.54 8.92
N LEU A 59 1.71 2.56 8.41
CA LEU A 59 1.19 1.47 7.60
C LEU A 59 1.66 0.14 8.17
N TYR A 60 0.74 -0.65 8.72
CA TYR A 60 0.98 -2.04 9.08
C TYR A 60 0.52 -2.95 7.93
N VAL A 61 1.32 -3.96 7.59
CA VAL A 61 0.96 -5.01 6.64
C VAL A 61 1.45 -6.36 7.17
N LYS A 62 0.62 -7.39 7.05
CA LYS A 62 0.94 -8.78 7.32
C LYS A 62 0.58 -9.61 6.10
N TRP A 63 1.50 -10.45 5.65
CA TRP A 63 1.32 -11.27 4.45
C TRP A 63 1.93 -12.65 4.60
N ARG A 64 1.46 -13.57 3.77
CA ARG A 64 2.00 -14.92 3.62
C ARG A 64 2.63 -15.07 2.25
N GLN A 65 3.78 -15.73 2.19
CA GLN A 65 4.44 -16.12 0.95
C GLN A 65 4.06 -17.56 0.60
N GLU A 66 3.73 -17.81 -0.66
CA GLU A 66 3.41 -19.13 -1.20
C GLU A 66 4.54 -19.65 -2.10
N PRO A 67 4.78 -20.97 -2.16
CA PRO A 67 4.09 -22.03 -1.42
C PRO A 67 4.65 -22.28 -0.01
N SER A 68 5.70 -21.58 0.42
CA SER A 68 6.38 -21.84 1.70
C SER A 68 5.48 -21.72 2.92
N GLY A 69 4.42 -20.91 2.82
CA GLY A 69 3.52 -20.60 3.94
C GLY A 69 4.14 -19.64 4.95
N GLN A 70 5.34 -19.12 4.68
CA GLN A 70 6.03 -18.21 5.59
C GLN A 70 5.24 -16.92 5.75
N VAL A 71 5.03 -16.50 7.00
CA VAL A 71 4.30 -15.27 7.33
C VAL A 71 5.28 -14.20 7.75
N TYR A 72 5.06 -12.99 7.24
CA TYR A 72 5.82 -11.79 7.55
C TYR A 72 4.85 -10.67 7.96
N GLU A 73 5.36 -9.73 8.75
CA GLU A 73 4.66 -8.50 9.08
C GLU A 73 5.64 -7.34 9.23
N ASP A 74 5.19 -6.14 8.86
CA ASP A 74 5.98 -4.92 8.91
C ASP A 74 5.09 -3.73 9.25
N THR A 75 5.65 -2.75 9.95
CA THR A 75 4.99 -1.48 10.29
C THR A 75 5.90 -0.31 9.90
N VAL A 76 5.45 0.48 8.93
CA VAL A 76 6.16 1.66 8.44
C VAL A 76 5.67 2.91 9.15
N ASP A 77 6.59 3.71 9.69
CA ASP A 77 6.29 5.08 10.16
C ASP A 77 6.23 6.03 8.95
N LEU A 78 5.05 6.55 8.66
CA LEU A 78 4.79 7.39 7.49
C LEU A 78 5.03 8.88 7.76
N ARG A 79 5.15 9.30 9.03
CA ARG A 79 5.24 10.72 9.41
C ARG A 79 6.43 11.44 8.78
N SER A 80 7.53 10.70 8.58
CA SER A 80 8.76 11.23 7.96
C SER A 80 8.88 10.92 6.47
N LEU A 81 7.94 10.18 5.90
CA LEU A 81 7.98 9.70 4.51
C LEU A 81 6.97 10.43 3.62
N LEU A 82 5.85 10.87 4.18
CA LEU A 82 4.80 11.53 3.43
C LEU A 82 4.95 13.05 3.47
N PRO A 83 4.71 13.74 2.33
CA PRO A 83 4.58 15.18 2.34
C PRO A 83 3.36 15.61 3.18
N ARG A 84 3.42 16.85 3.71
CA ARG A 84 2.29 17.44 4.45
C ARG A 84 1.05 17.63 3.58
N ASP A 85 1.25 17.90 2.30
CA ASP A 85 0.20 17.98 1.29
C ASP A 85 0.30 16.79 0.32
N MET A 86 -0.74 15.98 0.31
CA MET A 86 -0.94 14.79 -0.51
C MET A 86 -2.14 14.97 -1.45
N ALA A 87 -2.57 16.20 -1.72
CA ALA A 87 -3.72 16.46 -2.59
C ALA A 87 -3.58 15.69 -3.93
N ARG A 88 -4.54 14.78 -4.17
CA ARG A 88 -4.62 13.88 -5.34
C ARG A 88 -3.51 12.83 -5.44
N GLN A 89 -2.58 12.77 -4.49
CA GLN A 89 -1.55 11.75 -4.46
C GLN A 89 -2.09 10.42 -3.95
N ARG A 90 -1.34 9.36 -4.23
CA ARG A 90 -1.69 7.99 -3.86
C ARG A 90 -0.54 7.32 -3.12
N ILE A 91 -0.88 6.64 -2.03
CA ILE A 91 -0.02 5.67 -1.37
C ILE A 91 -0.38 4.30 -1.92
N HIS A 92 0.60 3.53 -2.37
CA HIS A 92 0.39 2.16 -2.82
C HIS A 92 1.48 1.25 -2.26
N PHE A 93 1.10 0.10 -1.69
CA PHE A 93 2.09 -0.86 -1.19
C PHE A 93 2.13 -2.13 -2.03
N VAL A 94 3.28 -2.80 -2.00
CA VAL A 94 3.58 -4.07 -2.65
C VAL A 94 4.38 -4.92 -1.68
N VAL A 95 4.13 -6.22 -1.62
CA VAL A 95 4.98 -7.18 -0.88
C VAL A 95 5.74 -8.07 -1.86
N ASN A 96 6.99 -8.38 -1.55
CA ASN A 96 7.80 -9.33 -2.31
C ASN A 96 8.81 -10.02 -1.38
N GLY A 97 8.72 -11.34 -1.27
CA GLY A 97 9.46 -12.13 -0.29
C GLY A 97 9.16 -11.65 1.13
N SER A 98 10.21 -11.37 1.89
CA SER A 98 10.11 -10.82 3.25
C SER A 98 10.04 -9.30 3.30
N GLN A 99 9.96 -8.59 2.15
CA GLN A 99 10.04 -7.13 2.10
C GLN A 99 8.70 -6.49 1.73
N LEU A 100 8.31 -5.48 2.51
CA LEU A 100 7.27 -4.53 2.16
C LEU A 100 7.87 -3.35 1.39
N TYR A 101 7.24 -2.96 0.29
CA TYR A 101 7.56 -1.76 -0.47
C TYR A 101 6.38 -0.80 -0.42
N VAL A 102 6.66 0.48 -0.21
CA VAL A 102 5.65 1.53 -0.21
C VAL A 102 6.02 2.60 -1.22
N TYR A 103 5.05 2.98 -2.02
CA TYR A 103 5.20 3.95 -3.10
C TYR A 103 4.27 5.15 -2.87
N LEU A 104 4.80 6.33 -3.17
CA LEU A 104 4.05 7.57 -3.30
C LEU A 104 3.95 7.93 -4.78
N ILE A 105 2.72 8.02 -5.27
CA ILE A 105 2.39 8.24 -6.67
C ILE A 105 1.72 9.60 -6.78
N ASP A 106 2.28 10.44 -7.65
CA ASP A 106 1.74 11.74 -8.02
C ASP A 106 1.08 11.60 -9.40
N PRO A 107 -0.21 11.94 -9.59
CA PRO A 107 -0.96 11.71 -10.83
C PRO A 107 -0.59 12.74 -11.92
N VAL A 108 0.70 13.03 -12.06
CA VAL A 108 1.29 13.84 -13.11
C VAL A 108 2.10 12.93 -14.03
N PRO A 109 2.16 13.23 -15.35
CA PRO A 109 2.94 12.43 -16.29
C PRO A 109 4.39 12.28 -15.84
N ARG A 110 4.92 11.05 -15.93
CA ARG A 110 6.33 10.74 -15.63
C ARG A 110 7.25 11.43 -16.67
N PRO A 111 8.18 12.29 -16.25
CA PRO A 111 9.21 12.83 -17.13
C PRO A 111 10.12 11.73 -17.71
N PRO A 112 10.74 11.91 -18.90
CA PRO A 112 11.60 10.90 -19.51
C PRO A 112 12.80 10.48 -18.64
N ASP A 113 13.36 11.42 -17.88
CA ASP A 113 14.50 11.24 -16.97
C ASP A 113 14.11 10.71 -15.59
N TRP A 114 12.81 10.58 -15.31
CA TRP A 114 12.32 10.07 -14.03
C TRP A 114 12.30 8.53 -14.02
N PRO A 115 12.83 7.88 -12.97
CA PRO A 115 12.93 6.42 -12.94
C PRO A 115 11.55 5.76 -12.93
N ALA A 116 11.44 4.65 -13.68
CA ALA A 116 10.25 3.80 -13.68
C ALA A 116 10.34 2.81 -12.52
N VAL A 117 9.73 3.15 -11.38
CA VAL A 117 9.70 2.31 -10.17
C VAL A 117 8.28 1.97 -9.77
N GLY A 118 8.11 0.85 -9.06
CA GLY A 118 6.83 0.42 -8.52
C GLY A 118 5.90 -0.27 -9.52
N PRO A 119 4.60 -0.37 -9.19
CA PRO A 119 3.62 -1.11 -9.97
C PRO A 119 3.54 -0.68 -11.43
N ARG A 120 3.43 -1.66 -12.34
CA ARG A 120 3.38 -1.41 -13.80
C ARG A 120 2.30 -0.40 -14.20
N LYS A 121 1.15 -0.45 -13.54
CA LYS A 121 0.02 0.46 -13.81
C LYS A 121 0.34 1.94 -13.57
N PHE A 122 1.33 2.28 -12.76
CA PHE A 122 1.69 3.66 -12.42
C PHE A 122 3.00 4.13 -13.11
N GLN A 123 3.55 3.34 -14.04
CA GLN A 123 4.80 3.70 -14.73
C GLN A 123 4.68 4.94 -15.64
N HIS A 124 3.47 5.39 -15.94
CA HIS A 124 3.22 6.63 -16.69
C HIS A 124 3.09 7.85 -15.77
N GLU A 125 3.09 7.65 -14.45
CA GLU A 125 2.95 8.67 -13.42
C GLU A 125 4.28 8.85 -12.66
N LYS A 126 4.44 10.01 -12.02
CA LYS A 126 5.61 10.26 -11.18
C LYS A 126 5.51 9.44 -9.88
N THR A 127 6.20 8.31 -9.87
CA THR A 127 6.23 7.37 -8.73
C THR A 127 7.55 7.46 -7.96
N ARG A 128 7.47 7.37 -6.63
CA ARG A 128 8.62 7.31 -5.71
C ARG A 128 8.47 6.12 -4.78
N GLN A 129 9.52 5.32 -4.63
CA GLN A 129 9.60 4.39 -3.49
C GLN A 129 9.93 5.21 -2.24
N ILE A 130 9.14 5.05 -1.19
CA ILE A 130 9.35 5.71 0.11
C ILE A 130 9.74 4.70 1.20
N TYR A 131 9.61 3.40 0.93
CA TYR A 131 10.03 2.32 1.81
C TYR A 131 10.33 1.04 1.00
N PRO A 132 11.36 0.25 1.36
CA PRO A 132 12.43 0.59 2.30
C PRO A 132 13.26 1.79 1.80
N ARG A 133 14.00 2.43 2.71
CA ARG A 133 14.92 3.54 2.37
C ARG A 133 16.25 3.03 1.85
#